data_AF-A0A4Q5QJU3-F1
#
_entry.id   AF-A0A4Q5QJU3-F1
#
_cell.length_a   1.000
_cell.length_b   1.000
_cell.length_c   1.000
_cell.angle_alpha   90.00
_cell.angle_beta   90.00
_cell.angle_gamma   90.00
#
_symmetry.space_group_name_H-M   'P 1'
#
loop_
_entity.id
_entity.type
_entity.pdbx_description
1 polymer ?
#
loop_
_entity_poly.entity_id
_entity_poly.type
_entity_poly.pdbx_seq_one_letter_code
_entity_poly.pdbx_strand_id
1 'polypeptide(L)'
;MVSNTLVLPRQSSVADAAGSGDEEALVATLEDLKAQTASDYVALCVFEFQNTSSSTDIAPNTDGVNPITGKSWSTSSTPEDIRTGITHARKNGFKILLKPHVHMYSGGWRAGIRPDSAGKWFESYTAMMLKYAKLAQEENVEMLCIG
;
A
#
# COMPACT_ATOMS: atom_id res chain seq x y z
N MET A 1 13.99 -11.73 -12.24
CA MET A 1 12.56 -11.39 -12.37
C MET A 1 12.44 -9.96 -11.92
N VAL A 2 12.27 -9.02 -12.85
CA VAL A 2 12.11 -7.59 -12.52
C VAL A 2 10.71 -7.46 -11.94
N SER A 3 10.58 -7.05 -10.68
CA SER A 3 9.29 -6.94 -10.02
C SER A 3 8.66 -5.60 -10.41
N ASN A 4 7.56 -5.62 -11.15
CA ASN A 4 6.84 -4.42 -11.59
C ASN A 4 5.92 -3.88 -10.49
N THR A 5 6.52 -3.63 -9.33
CA THR A 5 5.81 -3.24 -8.12
C THR A 5 5.95 -1.75 -7.90
N LEU A 6 4.84 -1.03 -7.97
CA LEU A 6 4.79 0.34 -7.49
C LEU A 6 4.35 0.33 -6.02
N VAL A 7 5.28 0.72 -5.16
CA VAL A 7 5.04 0.95 -3.74
C VAL A 7 4.59 2.40 -3.62
N LEU A 8 3.47 2.68 -2.96
CA LEU A 8 2.99 4.05 -2.70
C LEU A 8 3.23 4.45 -1.23
N PRO A 9 4.49 4.56 -0.74
CA PRO A 9 4.72 5.08 0.59
C PRO A 9 4.61 6.61 0.57
N ARG A 10 3.97 7.20 1.58
CA ARG A 10 4.13 8.63 1.85
C ARG A 10 5.25 8.79 2.88
N GLN A 11 6.38 9.37 2.45
CA GLN A 11 7.53 9.64 3.33
C GLN A 11 7.19 10.76 4.32
N SER A 12 7.47 10.51 5.58
CA SER A 12 7.26 11.40 6.72
C SER A 12 8.36 12.47 6.80
N SER A 13 8.31 13.46 5.92
CA SER A 13 8.87 14.81 6.19
C SER A 13 8.18 15.95 5.44
N VAL A 14 7.05 15.72 4.79
CA VAL A 14 6.40 16.77 3.97
C VAL A 14 4.89 16.70 4.18
N ALA A 15 4.44 17.30 5.28
CA ALA A 15 3.02 17.49 5.55
C ALA A 15 2.40 18.63 4.72
N ASP A 16 3.20 19.45 4.00
CA ASP A 16 2.71 20.67 3.34
C ASP A 16 3.10 20.83 1.85
N ALA A 17 3.43 19.74 1.15
CA ALA A 17 3.59 19.79 -0.29
C ALA A 17 3.13 18.48 -0.94
N ALA A 18 1.81 18.34 -1.14
CA ALA A 18 1.34 17.67 -2.34
C ALA A 18 1.66 18.60 -3.53
N GLY A 19 2.95 18.72 -3.84
CA GLY A 19 3.45 19.55 -4.93
C GLY A 19 3.45 18.76 -6.22
N SER A 20 3.26 19.45 -7.35
CA SER A 20 3.27 18.88 -8.71
C SER A 20 4.45 17.93 -8.99
N GLY A 21 5.57 18.05 -8.27
CA GLY A 21 6.76 17.22 -8.45
C GLY A 21 6.60 15.74 -8.05
N ASP A 22 5.82 15.41 -7.03
CA ASP A 22 5.62 13.99 -6.63
C ASP A 22 4.70 13.27 -7.63
N GLU A 23 3.71 13.99 -8.16
CA GLU A 23 2.84 13.49 -9.22
C GLU A 23 3.59 13.33 -10.55
N GLU A 24 4.43 14.30 -10.91
CA GLU A 24 5.31 14.21 -12.09
C GLU A 24 6.28 13.02 -12.00
N ALA A 25 6.90 12.80 -10.83
CA ALA A 25 7.78 11.67 -10.60
C ALA A 25 7.05 10.32 -10.72
N LEU A 26 5.82 10.24 -10.19
CA LEU A 26 4.96 9.06 -10.33
C LEU A 26 4.63 8.78 -11.80
N VAL A 27 4.25 9.80 -12.56
CA VAL A 27 3.94 9.68 -14.00
C VAL A 27 5.15 9.20 -14.78
N ALA A 28 6.30 9.87 -14.61
CA ALA A 28 7.55 9.49 -15.29
C ALA A 28 7.93 8.03 -14.99
N THR A 29 7.78 7.59 -13.73
CA THR A 29 8.07 6.21 -13.33
C THR A 29 7.15 5.19 -14.03
N LEU A 30 5.87 5.51 -14.21
CA LEU A 30 4.92 4.63 -14.89
C LEU A 30 5.18 4.56 -16.41
N GLU A 31 5.54 5.69 -17.03
CA GLU A 31 5.95 5.73 -18.43
C GLU A 31 7.20 4.88 -18.67
N ASP A 32 8.22 5.07 -17.83
CA ASP A 32 9.46 4.28 -17.87
C ASP A 32 9.19 2.78 -17.68
N LEU A 33 8.33 2.42 -16.71
CA LEU A 33 7.96 1.04 -16.47
C LEU A 33 7.31 0.40 -17.71
N LYS A 34 6.38 1.12 -18.36
CA LYS A 34 5.70 0.62 -19.55
C LYS A 34 6.69 0.44 -20.71
N ALA A 35 7.56 1.43 -20.92
CA ALA A 35 8.58 1.41 -21.96
C ALA A 35 9.59 0.27 -21.80
N GLN A 36 9.96 -0.07 -20.55
CA GLN A 36 11.04 -1.02 -20.28
C GLN A 36 10.58 -2.49 -20.11
N THR A 37 9.31 -2.73 -19.75
CA THR A 37 8.89 -4.07 -19.29
C THR A 37 7.82 -4.76 -20.14
N ALA A 38 7.30 -4.08 -21.18
CA ALA A 38 6.20 -4.55 -22.04
C ALA A 38 4.99 -5.10 -21.25
N SER A 39 4.81 -4.65 -20.01
CA SER A 39 3.83 -5.23 -19.10
C SER A 39 2.47 -4.57 -19.22
N ASP A 40 1.42 -5.38 -19.14
CA ASP A 40 0.04 -4.90 -19.18
C ASP A 40 -0.58 -4.70 -17.81
N TYR A 41 0.06 -5.21 -16.75
CA TYR A 41 -0.37 -5.03 -15.37
C TYR A 41 0.66 -4.26 -14.55
N VAL A 42 0.16 -3.43 -13.64
CA VAL A 42 0.94 -2.85 -12.53
C VAL A 42 0.30 -3.27 -11.21
N ALA A 43 1.14 -3.62 -10.23
CA ALA A 43 0.71 -3.88 -8.87
C ALA A 43 0.85 -2.61 -8.02
N LEU A 44 -0.25 -2.11 -7.49
CA LEU A 44 -0.28 -1.04 -6.49
C LEU A 44 -0.20 -1.67 -5.10
N CYS A 45 0.98 -1.57 -4.48
CA CYS A 45 1.21 -2.11 -3.14
C CYS A 45 1.00 -1.03 -2.08
N VAL A 46 0.05 -1.28 -1.19
CA VAL A 46 -0.34 -0.38 -0.09
C VAL A 46 -0.19 -1.11 1.24
N PHE A 47 0.03 -0.37 2.31
CA PHE A 47 0.41 -0.96 3.61
C PHE A 47 -0.44 -0.43 4.75
N GLU A 48 -0.87 -1.33 5.62
CA GLU A 48 -1.28 -1.05 6.99
C GLU A 48 -0.33 -1.72 7.97
N PHE A 49 -0.43 -1.36 9.24
CA PHE A 49 0.56 -1.71 10.24
C PHE A 49 -0.05 -2.48 11.40
N GLN A 50 0.68 -3.48 11.86
CA GLN A 50 0.53 -4.13 13.17
C GLN A 50 1.76 -3.84 14.04
N ASN A 51 1.64 -3.85 15.36
CA ASN A 51 2.77 -3.56 16.25
C ASN A 51 3.92 -4.58 16.12
N THR A 52 3.65 -5.85 16.43
CA THR A 52 4.65 -6.93 16.49
C THR A 52 4.19 -8.17 15.74
N SER A 53 5.01 -9.21 15.61
CA SER A 53 4.60 -10.46 14.95
C SER A 53 3.48 -11.20 15.68
N SER A 54 3.33 -11.01 17.00
CA SER A 54 2.28 -11.64 17.81
C SER A 54 1.05 -10.76 18.04
N SER A 55 1.09 -9.50 17.58
CA SER A 55 -0.02 -8.57 17.65
C SER A 55 -1.22 -8.99 16.80
N THR A 56 -2.41 -8.59 17.24
CA THR A 56 -3.66 -8.76 16.48
C THR A 56 -4.20 -7.44 15.93
N ASP A 57 -3.62 -6.30 16.33
CA ASP A 57 -3.98 -4.98 15.82
C ASP A 57 -3.53 -4.82 14.36
N ILE A 58 -4.41 -4.32 13.49
CA ILE A 58 -4.06 -3.86 12.14
C ILE A 58 -4.77 -2.52 11.94
N ALA A 59 -4.01 -1.49 11.63
CA ALA A 59 -4.53 -0.14 11.41
C ALA A 59 -3.63 0.66 10.45
N PRO A 60 -4.17 1.68 9.78
CA PRO A 60 -3.35 2.60 8.99
C PRO A 60 -2.45 3.45 9.90
N ASN A 61 -1.23 3.76 9.43
CA ASN A 61 -0.40 4.77 10.05
C ASN A 61 -0.67 6.14 9.40
N THR A 62 -1.37 7.03 10.10
CA THR A 62 -1.72 8.35 9.56
C THR A 62 -0.87 9.48 10.11
N ASP A 63 -0.23 9.31 11.26
CA ASP A 63 0.59 10.35 11.90
C ASP A 63 2.07 10.29 11.51
N GLY A 64 2.49 9.20 10.86
CA GLY A 64 3.87 9.03 10.39
C GLY A 64 4.85 8.76 11.53
N VAL A 65 4.36 8.23 12.65
CA VAL A 65 5.17 7.90 13.82
C VAL A 65 5.12 6.40 14.08
N ASN A 66 6.26 5.81 14.40
CA ASN A 66 6.33 4.44 14.88
C ASN A 66 5.92 4.44 16.37
N PRO A 67 4.82 3.79 16.78
CA PRO A 67 4.34 3.82 18.15
C PRO A 67 5.25 3.06 19.13
N ILE A 68 6.15 2.19 18.63
CA ILE A 68 7.11 1.44 19.46
C ILE A 68 8.34 2.29 19.75
N THR A 69 8.84 3.03 18.75
CA THR A 69 10.11 3.77 18.89
C THR A 69 9.95 5.28 19.05
N GLY A 70 8.77 5.83 18.79
CA GLY A 70 8.51 7.28 18.75
C GLY A 70 9.22 8.02 17.61
N LYS A 71 9.71 7.31 16.58
CA LYS A 71 10.47 7.88 15.46
C LYS A 71 9.59 8.02 14.22
N SER A 72 10.03 8.87 13.30
CA SER A 72 9.46 9.00 11.96
C SER A 72 9.32 7.62 11.27
N TRP A 73 8.18 7.38 10.63
CA TRP A 73 7.80 6.11 10.01
C TRP A 73 6.91 6.34 8.80
N SER A 74 6.92 5.39 7.86
CA SER A 74 6.07 5.45 6.67
C SER A 74 4.59 5.51 7.04
N THR A 75 3.85 6.37 6.34
CA THR A 75 2.39 6.44 6.46
C THR A 75 1.71 5.48 5.50
N SER A 76 0.50 5.07 5.85
CA SER A 76 -0.39 4.30 4.98
C SER A 76 -0.96 5.18 3.88
N SER A 77 -1.06 4.64 2.66
CA SER A 77 -1.73 5.32 1.55
C SER A 77 -3.21 5.57 1.90
N THR A 78 -3.68 6.80 1.69
CA THR A 78 -5.10 7.15 1.81
C THR A 78 -5.88 6.60 0.61
N PRO A 79 -7.22 6.50 0.70
CA PRO A 79 -8.04 6.18 -0.48
C PRO A 79 -7.75 7.08 -1.68
N GLU A 80 -7.50 8.37 -1.46
CA GLU A 80 -7.20 9.31 -2.54
C GLU A 80 -5.83 9.09 -3.17
N ASP A 81 -4.81 8.74 -2.39
CA ASP A 81 -3.51 8.35 -2.94
C ASP A 81 -3.64 7.13 -3.88
N ILE A 82 -4.51 6.18 -3.50
CA ILE A 82 -4.75 4.97 -4.29
C ILE A 82 -5.52 5.31 -5.57
N ARG A 83 -6.57 6.15 -5.50
CA ARG A 83 -7.33 6.61 -6.68
C ARG A 83 -6.46 7.38 -7.66
N THR A 84 -5.57 8.22 -7.15
CA THR A 84 -4.54 8.90 -7.96
C THR A 84 -3.65 7.88 -8.66
N GLY A 85 -3.07 6.92 -7.92
CA GLY A 85 -2.26 5.84 -8.50
C GLY A 85 -2.98 5.03 -9.58
N ILE A 86 -4.25 4.68 -9.34
CA ILE A 86 -5.13 4.00 -10.32
C ILE A 86 -5.31 4.85 -11.58
N THR A 87 -5.59 6.14 -11.41
CA THR A 87 -5.80 7.07 -12.52
C THR A 87 -4.56 7.18 -13.41
N HIS A 88 -3.38 7.33 -12.81
CA HIS A 88 -2.14 7.43 -13.59
C HIS A 88 -1.75 6.10 -14.24
N ALA A 89 -1.94 4.97 -13.55
CA ALA A 89 -1.72 3.64 -14.13
C ALA A 89 -2.60 3.42 -15.38
N ARG A 90 -3.88 3.79 -15.31
CA ARG A 90 -4.81 3.68 -16.45
C ARG A 90 -4.46 4.58 -17.61
N LYS A 91 -4.06 5.84 -17.33
CA LYS A 91 -3.58 6.78 -18.37
C LYS A 91 -2.40 6.19 -19.17
N ASN A 92 -1.59 5.35 -18.52
CA ASN A 92 -0.45 4.64 -19.12
C ASN A 92 -0.80 3.26 -19.70
N GLY A 93 -2.09 2.90 -19.79
CA GLY A 93 -2.54 1.65 -20.38
C GLY A 93 -2.22 0.40 -19.55
N PHE A 94 -2.08 0.56 -18.22
CA PHE A 94 -1.99 -0.59 -17.31
C PHE A 94 -3.37 -1.02 -16.82
N LYS A 95 -3.55 -2.34 -16.74
CA LYS A 95 -4.48 -3.00 -15.84
C LYS A 95 -3.88 -3.04 -14.43
N ILE A 96 -4.71 -3.09 -13.41
CA ILE A 96 -4.31 -2.84 -12.04
C ILE A 96 -4.57 -4.07 -11.17
N LEU A 97 -3.52 -4.45 -10.43
CA LEU A 97 -3.62 -5.33 -9.28
C LEU A 97 -3.51 -4.48 -8.02
N LEU A 98 -4.57 -4.38 -7.22
CA LEU A 98 -4.48 -3.79 -5.88
C LEU A 98 -3.98 -4.86 -4.89
N LYS A 99 -2.90 -4.56 -4.16
CA LYS A 99 -2.25 -5.50 -3.26
C LYS A 99 -2.00 -4.89 -1.87
N PRO A 100 -3.00 -4.94 -0.97
CA PRO A 100 -2.83 -4.55 0.42
C PRO A 100 -1.91 -5.51 1.17
N HIS A 101 -1.05 -4.94 2.02
CA HIS A 101 -0.09 -5.67 2.82
C HIS A 101 -0.11 -5.21 4.28
N VAL A 102 0.23 -6.14 5.17
CA VAL A 102 0.48 -5.84 6.59
C VAL A 102 1.98 -5.75 6.82
N HIS A 103 2.41 -4.61 7.34
CA HIS A 103 3.77 -4.34 7.81
C HIS A 103 3.81 -4.29 9.33
N MET A 104 5.00 -4.45 9.91
CA MET A 104 5.18 -4.43 11.35
C MET A 104 5.98 -3.21 11.79
N TYR A 105 5.51 -2.51 12.82
CA TYR A 105 6.28 -1.42 13.45
C TYR A 105 7.57 -1.93 14.09
N SER A 106 7.59 -3.18 14.56
CA SER A 106 8.80 -3.86 15.04
C SER A 106 9.83 -4.16 13.93
N GLY A 107 9.51 -3.92 12.66
CA GLY A 107 10.41 -4.15 11.52
C GLY A 107 10.53 -5.60 11.07
N GLY A 108 9.73 -6.52 11.63
CA GLY A 108 9.73 -7.93 11.24
C GLY A 108 9.25 -8.18 9.81
N TRP A 109 9.62 -9.34 9.24
CA TRP A 109 9.09 -9.80 7.96
C TRP A 109 7.70 -10.41 8.10
N ARG A 110 6.75 -10.01 7.24
CA ARG A 110 5.33 -10.43 7.34
C ARG A 110 5.08 -11.94 7.29
N ALA A 111 5.99 -12.74 6.70
CA ALA A 111 5.86 -14.20 6.75
C ALA A 111 6.08 -14.78 8.16
N GLY A 112 6.64 -13.99 9.08
CA GLY A 112 6.82 -14.32 10.48
C GLY A 112 5.66 -13.92 11.40
N ILE A 113 4.53 -13.43 10.86
CA ILE A 113 3.34 -13.11 11.64
C ILE A 113 2.82 -14.40 12.31
N ARG A 114 2.71 -14.37 13.63
CA ARG A 114 2.28 -15.46 14.51
C ARG A 114 1.46 -14.85 15.66
N PRO A 115 0.22 -14.40 15.40
CA PRO A 115 -0.58 -13.67 16.36
C PRO A 115 -0.93 -14.52 17.58
N ASP A 116 -0.98 -13.90 18.76
CA ASP A 116 -1.40 -14.56 20.00
C ASP A 116 -2.83 -15.13 19.90
N SER A 117 -3.66 -14.52 19.05
CA SER A 117 -4.98 -15.04 18.68
C SER A 117 -5.19 -14.92 17.17
N ALA A 118 -5.17 -16.07 16.50
CA ALA A 118 -5.46 -16.14 15.07
C ALA A 118 -6.86 -15.59 14.74
N GLY A 119 -7.88 -15.89 15.57
CA GLY A 119 -9.24 -15.38 15.38
C GLY A 119 -9.31 -13.86 15.35
N LYS A 120 -8.77 -13.20 16.39
CA LYS A 120 -8.73 -11.73 16.48
C LYS A 120 -7.91 -11.10 15.35
N TRP A 121 -6.79 -11.73 14.99
CA TRP A 121 -5.98 -11.23 13.88
C TRP A 121 -6.75 -11.31 12.55
N PHE A 122 -7.46 -12.41 12.28
CA PHE A 122 -8.28 -12.53 11.08
C PHE A 122 -9.49 -11.60 11.09
N GLU A 123 -10.06 -11.26 12.24
CA GLU A 123 -11.09 -10.21 12.35
C GLU A 123 -10.53 -8.85 11.89
N SER A 124 -9.37 -8.45 12.40
CA SER A 124 -8.69 -7.21 11.99
C SER A 124 -8.25 -7.23 10.52
N TYR A 125 -7.70 -8.36 10.05
CA TYR A 125 -7.29 -8.54 8.67
C TYR A 125 -8.49 -8.48 7.70
N THR A 126 -9.61 -9.10 8.09
CA THR A 126 -10.85 -9.06 7.30
C THR A 126 -11.38 -7.63 7.22
N ALA A 127 -11.40 -6.89 8.34
CA ALA A 127 -11.80 -5.48 8.34
C ALA A 127 -10.92 -4.63 7.41
N MET A 128 -9.59 -4.82 7.47
CA MET A 128 -8.64 -4.20 6.54
C MET A 128 -8.97 -4.54 5.09
N MET A 129 -9.11 -5.83 4.77
CA MET A 129 -9.33 -6.30 3.41
C MET A 129 -10.68 -5.85 2.83
N LEU A 130 -11.74 -5.78 3.64
CA LEU A 130 -13.05 -5.28 3.19
C LEU A 130 -13.01 -3.82 2.75
N LYS A 131 -12.21 -2.98 3.42
CA LYS A 131 -11.99 -1.60 2.98
C LYS A 131 -11.38 -1.54 1.58
N TYR A 132 -10.34 -2.33 1.33
CA TYR A 132 -9.67 -2.36 0.03
C TYR A 132 -10.49 -3.10 -1.04
N ALA A 133 -11.29 -4.10 -0.67
CA ALA A 133 -12.21 -4.76 -1.58
C ALA A 133 -13.31 -3.80 -2.06
N LYS A 134 -13.86 -3.00 -1.15
CA LYS A 134 -14.81 -1.94 -1.50
C LYS A 134 -14.18 -0.92 -2.46
N LEU A 135 -12.99 -0.42 -2.15
CA LEU A 135 -12.27 0.51 -3.02
C LEU A 135 -11.97 -0.11 -4.39
N ALA A 136 -11.50 -1.36 -4.42
CA ALA A 136 -11.24 -2.11 -5.65
C ALA A 136 -12.49 -2.23 -6.53
N GLN A 137 -13.64 -2.49 -5.91
CA GLN A 137 -14.92 -2.58 -6.59
C GLN A 137 -15.38 -1.20 -7.12
N GLU A 138 -15.33 -0.16 -6.30
CA GLU A 138 -15.69 1.21 -6.68
C GLU A 138 -14.85 1.70 -7.87
N GLU A 139 -13.55 1.44 -7.83
CA GLU A 139 -12.62 1.84 -8.87
C GLU A 139 -12.55 0.87 -10.04
N ASN A 140 -13.27 -0.26 -10.01
CA ASN A 140 -13.23 -1.31 -11.04
C ASN A 140 -11.80 -1.82 -11.35
N VAL A 141 -10.97 -2.04 -10.33
CA VAL A 141 -9.63 -2.62 -10.55
C VAL A 141 -9.73 -4.08 -10.98
N GLU A 142 -8.82 -4.52 -11.83
CA GLU A 142 -8.90 -5.82 -12.49
C GLU A 142 -8.62 -7.00 -11.54
N MET A 143 -7.88 -6.76 -10.46
CA MET A 143 -7.57 -7.80 -9.49
C MET A 143 -7.31 -7.23 -8.08
N LEU A 144 -7.73 -7.96 -7.06
CA LEU A 144 -7.37 -7.75 -5.66
C LEU A 144 -6.58 -8.96 -5.15
N CYS A 145 -5.37 -8.74 -4.64
CA CYS A 145 -4.59 -9.78 -3.96
C CYS A 145 -4.88 -9.74 -2.44
N ILE A 146 -5.24 -10.89 -1.88
CA ILE A 146 -5.73 -11.02 -0.49
C ILE A 146 -4.74 -11.69 0.47
N GLY A 147 -3.47 -11.79 0.11
CA GLY A 147 -2.46 -12.56 0.85
C GLY A 147 -1.52 -13.32 -0.05
#